data_AF-A0A835KXP3-F1
#
_entry.id   AF-A0A835KXP3-F1
#
_cell.length_a   1.000
_cell.length_b   1.000
_cell.length_c   1.000
_cell.angle_alpha   90.00
_cell.angle_beta   90.00
_cell.angle_gamma   90.00
#
_symmetry.space_group_name_H-M   'P 1'
#
loop_
_entity.id
_entity.type
_entity.pdbx_description
1 polymer ?
#
loop_
_entity_poly.entity_id
_entity_poly.type
_entity_poly.pdbx_seq_one_letter_code
_entity_poly.pdbx_strand_id
1 'polypeptide(L)'
;MESKLAASFETMKATLLSRMTAHEEKLEKVTAGNQPPADIAGLQSEYSDFKRFVLDALHSFGTQIELLSQGYDRHEIVMRRKVLLVHGVPEAKQEKLPNVITAVLHDRMKLTEVGRSNIHVCHRLGHSNRGPRPILVRIFTTEHRHLVWHW
;
A
#
# COMPACT_ATOMS: atom_id res chain seq x y z
N MET A 1 -8.69 5.26 -9.79
CA MET A 1 -8.51 4.01 -9.02
C MET A 1 -9.38 4.06 -7.76
N GLU A 2 -9.35 5.16 -7.01
CA GLU A 2 -10.24 5.42 -5.86
C GLU A 2 -11.74 5.30 -6.17
N SER A 3 -12.20 5.80 -7.34
CA SER A 3 -13.63 5.69 -7.72
C SER A 3 -14.10 4.25 -7.93
N LYS A 4 -13.22 3.35 -8.39
CA LYS A 4 -13.55 1.93 -8.59
C LYS A 4 -13.61 1.16 -7.27
N LEU A 5 -12.73 1.52 -6.32
CA LEU A 5 -12.73 0.93 -4.98
C LEU A 5 -13.98 1.35 -4.19
N ALA A 6 -14.32 2.65 -4.23
CA ALA A 6 -15.53 3.16 -3.59
C ALA A 6 -16.80 2.51 -4.17
N ALA A 7 -16.89 2.38 -5.49
CA ALA A 7 -18.01 1.70 -6.15
C ALA A 7 -18.10 0.21 -5.77
N SER A 8 -16.97 -0.48 -5.63
CA SER A 8 -16.93 -1.89 -5.22
C SER A 8 -17.39 -2.08 -3.78
N PHE A 9 -16.98 -1.20 -2.86
CA PHE A 9 -17.40 -1.22 -1.47
C PHE A 9 -18.90 -0.95 -1.30
N GLU A 10 -19.43 0.05 -2.02
CA GLU A 10 -20.87 0.35 -2.00
C GLU A 10 -21.70 -0.80 -2.59
N THR A 11 -21.22 -1.43 -3.66
CA THR A 11 -21.89 -2.60 -4.25
C THR A 11 -21.93 -3.78 -3.25
N MET A 12 -20.83 -4.02 -2.55
CA MET A 12 -20.74 -5.06 -1.53
C MET A 12 -21.68 -4.78 -0.35
N LYS A 13 -21.65 -3.55 0.17
CA LYS A 13 -22.53 -3.08 1.26
C LYS A 13 -24.00 -3.23 0.90
N ALA A 14 -24.39 -2.79 -0.31
CA ALA A 14 -25.76 -2.93 -0.80
C ALA A 14 -26.19 -4.40 -0.90
N THR A 15 -25.30 -5.27 -1.38
CA THR A 15 -25.56 -6.72 -1.49
C THR A 15 -25.73 -7.37 -0.11
N LEU A 16 -24.86 -7.03 0.85
CA LEU A 16 -24.96 -7.48 2.24
C LEU A 16 -26.25 -7.06 2.90
N LEU A 17 -26.58 -5.77 2.85
CA LEU A 17 -27.80 -5.23 3.44
C LEU A 17 -29.04 -5.88 2.83
N SER A 18 -29.13 -5.94 1.50
CA SER A 18 -30.28 -6.54 0.82
C SER A 18 -30.52 -7.99 1.23
N ARG A 19 -29.46 -8.80 1.35
CA ARG A 19 -29.58 -10.22 1.71
C ARG A 19 -29.86 -10.43 3.20
N MET A 20 -29.28 -9.61 4.07
CA MET A 20 -29.57 -9.65 5.52
C MET A 20 -31.04 -9.27 5.78
N THR A 21 -31.52 -8.18 5.18
CA THR A 21 -32.92 -7.76 5.33
C THR A 21 -33.89 -8.82 4.79
N ALA A 22 -33.59 -9.43 3.64
CA ALA A 22 -34.41 -10.51 3.09
C ALA A 22 -34.46 -11.74 4.00
N HIS A 23 -33.37 -12.05 4.71
CA HIS A 23 -33.33 -13.15 5.68
C HIS A 23 -34.07 -12.82 6.97
N GLU A 24 -33.89 -11.60 7.51
CA GLU A 24 -34.60 -11.11 8.69
C GLU A 24 -36.12 -11.09 8.47
N GLU A 25 -36.60 -10.52 7.35
CA GLU A 25 -38.03 -10.54 6.99
C GLU A 25 -38.61 -11.95 6.89
N LYS A 26 -37.81 -12.90 6.40
CA LYS A 26 -38.22 -14.30 6.28
C LYS A 26 -38.29 -14.97 7.65
N LEU A 27 -37.34 -14.67 8.53
CA LEU A 27 -37.32 -15.16 9.91
C LEU A 27 -38.55 -14.67 10.68
N GLU A 28 -38.86 -13.36 10.57
CA GLU A 28 -40.01 -12.74 11.21
C GLU A 28 -41.33 -13.39 10.77
N LYS A 29 -41.50 -13.65 9.47
CA LYS A 29 -42.69 -14.32 8.91
C LYS A 29 -42.87 -15.74 9.43
N VAL A 30 -41.79 -16.49 9.65
CA VAL A 30 -41.81 -17.84 10.23
C VAL A 30 -42.17 -17.78 11.73
N THR A 31 -41.67 -16.79 12.46
CA THR A 31 -41.99 -16.62 13.90
C THR A 31 -43.38 -16.03 14.17
N ALA A 32 -43.96 -15.28 13.22
CA ALA A 32 -45.23 -14.56 13.41
C ALA A 32 -46.48 -15.33 12.95
N GLY A 33 -46.35 -16.47 12.25
CA GLY A 33 -47.50 -17.18 11.67
C GLY A 33 -47.42 -18.71 11.76
N ASN A 34 -48.55 -19.32 12.10
CA ASN A 34 -48.83 -20.77 12.14
C ASN A 34 -48.53 -21.52 10.81
N GLN A 35 -47.26 -21.64 10.40
CA GLN A 35 -46.84 -22.61 9.37
C GLN A 35 -46.33 -23.90 10.05
N PRO A 36 -46.58 -25.09 9.46
CA PRO A 36 -46.01 -26.34 9.98
C PRO A 36 -44.48 -26.24 9.99
N PRO A 37 -43.78 -27.00 10.86
CA PRO A 37 -42.35 -26.86 11.05
C PRO A 37 -41.67 -26.92 9.69
N ALA A 38 -40.92 -25.86 9.36
CA ALA A 38 -40.26 -25.71 8.08
C ALA A 38 -39.57 -27.02 7.69
N ASP A 39 -39.79 -27.48 6.46
CA ASP A 39 -39.13 -28.67 5.92
C ASP A 39 -37.62 -28.55 6.18
N ILE A 40 -37.06 -29.49 6.94
CA ILE A 40 -35.65 -29.48 7.38
C ILE A 40 -34.71 -29.34 6.16
N ALA A 41 -35.13 -29.86 5.00
CA ALA A 41 -34.43 -29.71 3.73
C ALA A 41 -34.34 -28.24 3.27
N GLY A 42 -35.41 -27.45 3.48
CA GLY A 42 -35.44 -26.02 3.18
C GLY A 42 -34.50 -25.22 4.07
N LEU A 43 -34.50 -25.51 5.39
CA LEU A 43 -33.59 -24.84 6.33
C LEU A 43 -32.12 -25.17 6.04
N GLN A 44 -31.82 -26.41 5.67
CA GLN A 44 -30.47 -26.81 5.25
C GLN A 44 -30.02 -26.10 3.96
N SER A 45 -30.92 -25.92 3.00
CA SER A 45 -30.65 -25.15 1.78
C SER A 45 -30.34 -23.69 2.12
N GLU A 46 -31.17 -23.05 2.96
CA GLU A 46 -31.00 -21.66 3.35
C GLU A 46 -29.70 -21.42 4.13
N TYR A 47 -29.36 -22.31 5.07
CA TYR A 47 -28.10 -22.24 5.79
C TYR A 47 -26.90 -22.40 4.85
N SER A 48 -27.00 -23.28 3.86
CA SER A 48 -25.95 -23.49 2.86
C SER A 48 -25.76 -22.27 1.97
N ASP A 49 -26.85 -21.62 1.57
CA ASP A 49 -26.83 -20.38 0.80
C ASP A 49 -26.22 -19.22 1.60
N PHE A 50 -26.61 -19.07 2.87
CA PHE A 50 -26.03 -18.08 3.76
C PHE A 50 -24.53 -18.32 3.98
N LYS A 51 -24.12 -19.57 4.22
CA LYS A 51 -22.71 -19.92 4.41
C LYS A 51 -21.89 -19.60 3.15
N ARG A 52 -22.40 -19.94 1.97
CA ARG A 52 -21.76 -19.61 0.69
C ARG A 52 -21.62 -18.10 0.52
N PHE A 53 -22.68 -17.37 0.84
CA PHE A 53 -22.67 -15.91 0.80
C PHE A 53 -21.61 -15.29 1.72
N VAL A 54 -21.51 -15.74 2.98
CA VAL A 54 -20.49 -15.25 3.92
C VAL A 54 -19.08 -15.54 3.39
N LEU A 55 -18.85 -16.72 2.81
CA LEU A 55 -17.56 -17.07 2.20
C LEU A 55 -17.24 -16.21 0.99
N ASP A 56 -18.23 -15.94 0.13
CA ASP A 56 -18.07 -15.06 -1.04
C ASP A 56 -17.74 -13.61 -0.62
N ALA A 57 -18.40 -13.12 0.44
CA ALA A 57 -18.13 -11.80 1.02
C ALA A 57 -16.71 -11.72 1.61
N LEU A 58 -16.28 -12.73 2.38
CA LEU A 58 -14.93 -12.82 2.94
C LEU A 58 -13.86 -12.90 1.84
N HIS A 59 -14.11 -13.69 0.79
CA HIS A 59 -13.22 -13.79 -0.36
C HIS A 59 -13.08 -12.43 -1.06
N SER A 60 -14.19 -11.74 -1.30
CA SER A 60 -14.17 -10.41 -1.91
C SER A 60 -13.41 -9.39 -1.05
N PHE A 61 -13.53 -9.45 0.28
CA PHE A 61 -12.77 -8.59 1.18
C PHE A 61 -11.26 -8.90 1.11
N GLY A 62 -10.90 -10.19 1.05
CA GLY A 62 -9.52 -10.63 0.83
C GLY A 62 -8.92 -10.05 -0.45
N THR A 63 -9.65 -10.14 -1.57
CA THR A 63 -9.20 -9.56 -2.86
C THR A 63 -9.02 -8.04 -2.76
N GLN A 64 -9.91 -7.32 -2.06
CA GLN A 64 -9.78 -5.87 -1.91
C GLN A 64 -8.56 -5.46 -1.08
N ILE A 65 -8.25 -6.18 -0.01
CA ILE A 65 -7.03 -5.96 0.79
C ILE A 65 -5.78 -6.20 -0.06
N GLU A 66 -5.76 -7.26 -0.85
CA GLU A 66 -4.64 -7.58 -1.72
C GLU A 66 -4.38 -6.46 -2.74
N LEU A 67 -5.44 -5.96 -3.39
CA LEU A 67 -5.34 -4.83 -4.31
C LEU A 67 -4.81 -3.56 -3.64
N LEU A 68 -5.23 -3.29 -2.40
CA LEU A 68 -4.72 -2.16 -1.63
C LEU A 68 -3.24 -2.33 -1.29
N SER A 69 -2.82 -3.54 -0.87
CA SER A 69 -1.42 -3.85 -0.58
C SER A 69 -0.54 -3.62 -1.82
N GLN A 70 -0.95 -4.15 -2.98
CA GLN A 70 -0.21 -3.96 -4.23
C GLN A 70 -0.15 -2.49 -4.66
N GLY A 71 -1.25 -1.75 -4.49
CA GLY A 71 -1.31 -0.32 -4.74
C GLY A 71 -0.36 0.48 -3.84
N TYR A 72 -0.30 0.12 -2.56
CA TYR A 72 0.59 0.72 -1.58
C TYR A 72 2.07 0.47 -1.94
N ASP A 73 2.44 -0.77 -2.24
CA ASP A 73 3.81 -1.12 -2.62
C ASP A 73 4.26 -0.37 -3.88
N ARG A 74 3.39 -0.30 -4.90
CA ARG A 74 3.66 0.47 -6.10
C ARG A 74 3.84 1.95 -5.80
N HIS A 75 3.00 2.51 -4.94
CA HIS A 75 3.09 3.91 -4.52
C HIS A 75 4.39 4.18 -3.76
N GLU A 76 4.78 3.32 -2.82
CA GLU A 76 6.05 3.39 -2.10
C GLU A 76 7.25 3.36 -3.07
N ILE A 77 7.26 2.42 -4.02
CA ILE A 77 8.31 2.32 -5.05
C ILE A 77 8.37 3.62 -5.86
N VAL A 78 7.23 4.15 -6.30
CA VAL A 78 7.16 5.40 -7.07
C VAL A 78 7.65 6.60 -6.26
N MET A 79 7.37 6.65 -4.96
CA MET A 79 7.82 7.73 -4.09
C MET A 79 9.33 7.65 -3.78
N ARG A 80 9.87 6.43 -3.68
CA ARG A 80 11.29 6.18 -3.41
C ARG A 80 12.15 6.12 -4.67
N ARG A 81 11.55 6.09 -5.87
CA ARG A 81 12.30 5.95 -7.14
C ARG A 81 13.36 7.02 -7.39
N LYS A 82 13.23 8.21 -6.77
CA LYS A 82 14.20 9.32 -6.90
C LYS A 82 15.16 9.42 -5.71
N VAL A 83 15.10 8.47 -4.79
CA VAL A 83 15.87 8.45 -3.55
C VAL A 83 17.02 7.46 -3.69
N LEU A 84 18.20 7.87 -3.26
CA LEU A 84 19.38 7.03 -3.12
C LEU A 84 19.84 7.04 -1.66
N LEU A 85 20.29 5.89 -1.18
CA LEU A 85 20.95 5.76 0.11
C LEU A 85 22.44 5.58 -0.11
N VAL A 86 23.21 6.53 0.40
CA VAL A 86 24.68 6.52 0.29
C VAL A 86 25.27 6.14 1.65
N HIS A 87 25.99 5.02 1.68
CA HIS A 87 26.62 4.47 2.88
C HIS A 87 28.12 4.75 2.89
N GLY A 88 28.74 4.66 4.08
CA GLY A 88 30.20 4.69 4.22
C GLY A 88 30.85 6.08 4.09
N VAL A 89 30.07 7.14 3.94
CA VAL A 89 30.59 8.52 3.95
C VAL A 89 30.90 8.92 5.39
N PRO A 90 32.15 9.24 5.78
CA PRO A 90 32.49 9.65 7.14
C PRO A 90 31.67 10.85 7.62
N GLU A 91 31.37 10.92 8.91
CA GLU A 91 30.68 12.07 9.51
C GLU A 91 31.70 13.14 9.94
N ALA A 92 31.34 14.40 9.77
CA ALA A 92 32.09 15.58 10.17
C ALA A 92 31.17 16.56 10.91
N LYS A 93 31.75 17.44 11.73
CA LYS A 93 30.97 18.49 12.39
C LYS A 93 30.52 19.51 11.33
N GLN A 94 29.24 19.90 11.37
CA GLN A 94 28.63 20.90 10.46
C GLN A 94 28.74 20.57 8.97
N GLU A 95 28.49 19.31 8.60
CA GLU A 95 28.49 18.85 7.21
C GLU A 95 27.48 19.60 6.32
N LYS A 96 27.95 20.12 5.19
CA LYS A 96 27.10 20.48 4.05
C LYS A 96 26.90 19.24 3.19
N LEU A 97 26.05 18.31 3.65
CA LEU A 97 25.84 16.99 3.04
C LEU A 97 25.66 16.99 1.52
N PRO A 98 24.91 17.92 0.92
CA PRO A 98 24.81 17.96 -0.53
C PRO A 98 26.14 18.18 -1.26
N ASN A 99 27.02 19.02 -0.72
CA ASN A 99 28.32 19.28 -1.32
C ASN A 99 29.22 18.05 -1.17
N VAL A 100 29.13 17.35 -0.03
CA VAL A 100 29.82 16.08 0.22
C VAL A 100 29.38 15.05 -0.81
N ILE A 101 28.08 14.91 -1.04
CA ILE A 101 27.54 13.98 -2.04
C ILE A 101 27.98 14.36 -3.45
N THR A 102 27.88 15.63 -3.85
CA THR A 102 28.35 16.07 -5.17
C THR A 102 29.85 15.77 -5.37
N ALA A 103 30.68 16.00 -4.34
CA ALA A 103 32.10 15.64 -4.40
C ALA A 103 32.30 14.12 -4.54
N VAL A 104 31.54 13.30 -3.80
CA VAL A 104 31.60 11.83 -3.95
C VAL A 104 31.21 11.40 -5.37
N LEU A 105 30.13 11.95 -5.93
CA LEU A 105 29.68 11.64 -7.28
C LEU A 105 30.71 12.04 -8.35
N HIS A 106 31.29 13.23 -8.23
CA HIS A 106 32.35 13.70 -9.14
C HIS A 106 33.65 12.92 -8.99
N ASP A 107 34.17 12.81 -7.77
CA ASP A 107 35.53 12.33 -7.53
C ASP A 107 35.64 10.81 -7.64
N ARG A 108 34.63 10.10 -7.10
CA ARG A 108 34.63 8.64 -7.02
C ARG A 108 33.89 7.98 -8.17
N MET A 109 32.75 8.56 -8.59
CA MET A 109 31.93 7.98 -9.66
C MET A 109 32.14 8.63 -11.03
N LYS A 110 32.92 9.72 -11.10
CA LYS A 110 33.18 10.47 -12.35
C LYS A 110 31.92 11.00 -13.02
N LEU A 111 30.87 11.24 -12.24
CA LEU A 111 29.58 11.76 -12.70
C LEU A 111 29.54 13.28 -12.53
N THR A 112 30.06 14.00 -13.52
CA THR A 112 30.15 15.46 -13.46
C THR A 112 28.84 16.18 -13.80
N GLU A 113 27.85 15.44 -14.31
CA GLU A 113 26.56 16.00 -14.72
C GLU A 113 25.57 16.15 -13.57
N VAL A 114 25.82 15.48 -12.43
CA VAL A 114 24.95 15.53 -11.25
C VAL A 114 25.52 16.52 -10.24
N GLY A 115 25.04 17.75 -10.33
CA GLY A 115 25.44 18.85 -9.45
C GLY A 115 24.55 19.01 -8.21
N ARG A 116 24.89 20.01 -7.39
CA ARG A 116 24.14 20.41 -6.20
C ARG A 116 22.69 20.79 -6.50
N SER A 117 22.46 21.42 -7.65
CA SER A 117 21.14 21.86 -8.13
C SER A 117 20.20 20.69 -8.41
N ASN A 118 20.73 19.49 -8.67
CA ASN A 118 19.93 18.29 -8.92
C ASN A 118 19.47 17.61 -7.61
N ILE A 119 20.01 18.02 -6.46
CA ILE A 119 19.71 17.44 -5.14
C ILE A 119 18.62 18.27 -4.43
N HIS A 120 17.45 17.67 -4.25
CA HIS A 120 16.30 18.27 -3.56
C HIS A 120 16.42 18.16 -2.04
N VAL A 121 16.67 16.95 -1.52
CA VAL A 121 16.81 16.68 -0.07
C VAL A 121 18.05 15.85 0.16
N CYS A 122 18.81 16.17 1.21
CA CYS A 122 20.00 15.42 1.60
C CYS A 122 20.17 15.48 3.12
N HIS A 123 20.04 14.34 3.82
CA HIS A 123 20.22 14.28 5.27
C HIS A 123 20.67 12.88 5.73
N ARG A 124 21.31 12.81 6.90
CA ARG A 124 21.68 11.54 7.54
C ARG A 124 20.46 10.88 8.17
N LEU A 125 20.36 9.56 8.08
CA LEU A 125 19.29 8.78 8.70
C LEU A 125 19.75 8.07 9.98
N GLY A 126 18.85 7.99 10.95
CA GLY A 126 19.04 7.18 12.16
C GLY A 126 20.00 7.77 13.19
N HIS A 127 20.41 6.90 14.12
CA HIS A 127 21.22 7.24 15.29
C HIS A 127 22.65 6.72 15.14
N SER A 128 23.62 7.48 15.66
CA SER A 128 25.06 7.21 15.47
C SER A 128 25.59 6.20 16.47
N ASN A 129 25.25 4.91 16.28
CA ASN A 129 25.66 3.85 17.22
C ASN A 129 26.55 2.76 16.60
N ARG A 130 26.61 2.64 15.26
CA ARG A 130 27.30 1.53 14.56
C ARG A 130 28.09 1.95 13.31
N GLY A 131 28.66 3.16 13.32
CA GLY A 131 29.41 3.71 12.20
C GLY A 131 28.71 4.88 11.49
N PRO A 132 29.27 5.39 10.38
CA PRO A 132 28.72 6.56 9.69
C PRO A 132 27.30 6.31 9.21
N ARG A 133 26.36 7.17 9.61
CA ARG A 133 24.94 7.04 9.26
C ARG A 133 24.74 7.16 7.75
N PRO A 134 23.82 6.40 7.14
CA PRO A 134 23.54 6.56 5.72
C PRO A 134 22.99 7.95 5.41
N ILE A 135 23.33 8.46 4.23
CA ILE A 135 22.79 9.71 3.69
C ILE A 135 21.64 9.37 2.75
N LEU A 136 20.45 9.86 3.06
CA LEU A 136 19.33 9.88 2.13
C LEU A 136 19.50 11.06 1.18
N VAL A 137 19.58 10.78 -0.11
CA VAL A 137 19.68 11.76 -1.18
C VAL A 137 18.46 11.65 -2.08
N ARG A 138 17.63 12.68 -2.14
CA ARG A 138 16.51 12.78 -3.10
C ARG A 138 16.89 13.69 -4.24
N ILE A 139 16.82 13.16 -5.45
CA ILE A 139 17.11 13.87 -6.70
C ILE A 139 15.81 14.42 -7.29
N PHE A 140 15.86 15.56 -7.99
CA PHE A 140 14.66 16.16 -8.59
C PHE A 140 14.04 15.31 -9.71
N THR A 141 14.87 14.78 -10.61
CA THR A 141 14.41 13.96 -11.74
C THR A 141 14.93 12.54 -11.65
N THR A 142 14.14 11.61 -12.18
CA THR A 142 14.49 10.18 -12.19
C THR A 142 15.66 9.92 -13.14
N GLU A 143 15.79 10.70 -14.22
CA GLU A 143 16.90 10.62 -15.18
C GLU A 143 18.25 10.86 -14.53
N HIS A 144 18.41 11.94 -13.74
CA HIS A 144 19.65 12.20 -13.00
C HIS A 144 19.94 11.11 -11.96
N ARG A 145 18.90 10.51 -11.37
CA ARG A 145 19.07 9.34 -10.49
C ARG A 145 19.50 8.10 -11.26
N HIS A 146 19.06 7.94 -12.50
CA HIS A 146 19.47 6.83 -13.37
C HIS A 146 20.94 6.92 -13.76
N LEU A 147 21.49 8.13 -13.94
CA LEU A 147 22.93 8.33 -14.18
C LEU A 147 23.79 7.78 -13.03
N VAL A 148 23.32 7.91 -11.78
CA VAL A 148 24.05 7.43 -10.59
C VAL A 148 23.88 5.93 -10.39
N TRP A 149 22.68 5.43 -10.64
CA TRP A 149 22.32 4.04 -10.42
C TRP A 149 21.31 3.63 -11.48
N HIS A 150 21.67 2.70 -12.35
CA HIS A 150 20.74 2.15 -13.34
C HIS A 150 19.94 0.99 -12.72
N TRP A 151 18.62 1.04 -12.88
CA TRP A 151 17.70 -0.09 -12.65
C TRP A 151 16.90 -0.30 -13.93
#